data_AF-A0A965UTP6-F1
#
_entry.id   AF-A0A965UTP6-F1
#
_cell.length_a   1.000
_cell.length_b   1.000
_cell.length_c   1.000
_cell.angle_alpha   90.00
_cell.angle_beta   90.00
_cell.angle_gamma   90.00
#
_symmetry.space_group_name_H-M   'P 1'
#
loop_
_entity.id
_entity.type
_entity.pdbx_description
1 polymer ?
#
loop_
_entity_poly.entity_id
_entity_poly.type
_entity_poly.pdbx_seq_one_letter_code
_entity_poly.pdbx_strand_id
1 'polypeptide(L)' 'VVAAHRNEGKGMGLKVSDTLVASLCFRCHSELDQGARLTRDERRELWDAAHLRTLHTLIENGFLGVTNGTKK' A
#
# COMPACT_ATOMS: atom_id res chain seq x y z
N VAL A 1 5.19 -0.64 13.12
CA VAL A 1 4.56 -0.87 11.80
C VAL A 1 3.58 0.26 11.55
N VAL A 2 3.45 0.74 10.31
CA VAL A 2 2.59 1.87 9.90
C VAL A 2 1.81 1.54 8.63
N ALA A 3 0.67 2.20 8.43
CA ALA A 3 -0.12 2.12 7.20
C ALA A 3 0.36 3.21 6.22
N ALA A 4 1.06 2.81 5.16
CA ALA A 4 1.56 3.70 4.12
C ALA A 4 0.53 3.80 2.98
N HIS A 5 -0.18 4.93 2.89
CA HIS A 5 -1.13 5.19 1.81
C HIS A 5 -0.42 5.31 0.46
N ARG A 6 -1.07 4.89 -0.63
CA ARG A 6 -0.55 5.11 -1.98
C ARG A 6 -0.43 6.60 -2.28
N ASN A 7 0.65 7.01 -2.92
CA ASN A 7 0.92 8.41 -3.29
C ASN A 7 0.49 8.76 -4.73
N GLU A 8 -0.49 8.04 -5.28
CA GLU A 8 -0.93 8.18 -6.68
C GLU A 8 -2.43 8.47 -6.78
N GLY A 9 -2.82 9.31 -7.74
CA GLY A 9 -4.24 9.60 -8.04
C GLY A 9 -4.89 10.68 -7.17
N LYS A 10 -4.14 11.34 -6.28
CA LYS A 10 -4.58 12.50 -5.48
C LYS A 10 -3.45 13.53 -5.35
N GLY A 11 -3.81 14.77 -5.02
CA GLY A 11 -2.86 15.85 -4.76
C GLY A 11 -2.10 15.68 -3.44
N MET A 12 -0.98 16.38 -3.28
CA MET A 12 -0.14 16.34 -2.08
C MET A 12 -0.94 16.70 -0.81
N GLY A 13 -0.79 15.91 0.24
CA GLY A 13 -1.54 16.07 1.51
C GLY A 13 -2.95 15.47 1.52
N LEU A 14 -3.46 14.98 0.37
CA LEU A 14 -4.72 14.26 0.30
C LEU A 14 -4.48 12.75 0.37
N LYS A 15 -5.26 12.08 1.22
CA LYS A 15 -5.24 10.62 1.31
C LYS A 15 -6.04 10.01 0.16
N VAL A 16 -5.52 8.92 -0.38
CA VAL A 16 -6.28 7.99 -1.23
C VAL A 16 -7.23 7.14 -0.38
N SER A 17 -7.99 6.24 -1.02
CA SER A 17 -8.80 5.24 -0.31
C SER A 17 -7.96 4.50 0.74
N ASP A 18 -8.53 4.23 1.92
CA ASP A 18 -7.89 3.43 2.97
C ASP A 18 -7.70 1.97 2.55
N THR A 19 -8.34 1.52 1.46
CA THR A 19 -8.03 0.22 0.85
C THR A 19 -6.68 0.20 0.15
N LEU A 20 -6.11 1.37 -0.18
CA LEU A 20 -4.81 1.52 -0.84
C LEU A 20 -3.74 1.87 0.20
N VAL A 21 -3.47 0.91 1.09
CA VAL A 21 -2.43 1.00 2.14
C VAL A 21 -1.49 -0.20 2.11
N ALA A 22 -0.21 0.05 2.36
CA ALA A 22 0.80 -0.99 2.58
C ALA A 22 1.28 -0.98 4.04
N SER A 23 1.38 -2.15 4.65
CA SER A 23 1.96 -2.33 5.97
C SER A 23 3.48 -2.28 5.87
N LEU A 24 4.10 -1.22 6.42
CA LEU A 24 5.54 -1.00 6.38
C LEU A 24 6.12 -0.74 7.77
N CYS A 25 7.43 -0.98 7.93
CA CYS A 25 8.13 -0.43 9.08
C CYS A 25 8.34 1.08 8.89
N PHE A 26 8.56 1.81 9.98
CA PHE A 26 8.76 3.27 9.94
C PHE A 26 9.88 3.67 8.96
N ARG A 27 11.01 2.95 8.98
CA ARG A 27 12.17 3.26 8.12
C ARG A 27 11.84 3.08 6.63
N CYS A 28 11.16 1.99 6.26
CA CYS A 28 10.76 1.75 4.87
C CYS A 28 9.74 2.80 4.41
N HIS A 29 8.81 3.20 5.29
CA HIS A 29 7.84 4.24 4.97
C HIS A 29 8.52 5.60 4.75
N SER A 30 9.47 5.98 5.62
CA SER A 30 10.24 7.21 5.44
C SER A 30 11.07 7.22 4.15
N GLU A 31 11.71 6.11 3.79
CA GLU A 31 12.44 6.00 2.51
C GLU A 31 11.49 6.12 1.31
N LEU A 32 10.32 5.51 1.40
CA LEU A 32 9.32 5.54 0.33
C LEU A 32 8.79 6.95 0.06
N ASP A 33 8.48 7.69 1.13
CA ASP A 33 7.90 9.04 1.01
C ASP A 33 8.96 10.11 0.72
N GLN A 34 10.07 10.08 1.46
CA GLN A 34 11.02 11.20 1.54
C GLN A 34 12.47 10.80 1.28
N GLY A 35 12.74 9.51 1.07
CA GLY A 35 14.08 9.02 0.78
C GLY A 35 14.62 9.52 -0.56
N ALA A 36 15.88 9.22 -0.84
CA ALA A 36 16.53 9.61 -2.10
C ALA A 36 17.14 8.41 -2.84
N ARG A 37 17.08 7.20 -2.25
CA ARG A 37 17.73 6.01 -2.80
C ARG A 37 16.93 5.35 -3.91
N LEU A 38 15.61 5.54 -3.91
CA LEU A 38 14.69 4.94 -4.87
C LEU A 38 14.22 5.96 -5.89
N THR A 39 14.30 5.57 -7.16
CA THR A 39 13.61 6.25 -8.26
C THR A 39 12.09 6.20 -8.06
N ARG A 40 11.35 7.00 -8.83
CA ARG A 40 9.89 7.05 -8.75
C ARG A 40 9.25 5.67 -9.01
N ASP A 41 9.78 4.92 -9.97
CA ASP A 41 9.19 3.63 -10.35
C ASP A 41 9.55 2.53 -9.35
N GLU A 42 10.79 2.52 -8.82
CA GLU A 42 11.15 1.61 -7.72
C GLU A 42 10.31 1.85 -6.46
N ARG A 43 9.93 3.09 -6.17
CA ARG A 43 9.00 3.39 -5.07
C ARG A 43 7.63 2.76 -5.29
N ARG A 44 7.12 2.85 -6.51
CA ARG A 44 5.82 2.26 -6.89
C ARG A 44 5.86 0.76 -6.80
N GLU A 45 6.89 0.14 -7.35
CA GLU A 45 7.09 -1.32 -7.28
C GLU A 45 7.22 -1.80 -5.83
N LEU A 46 7.99 -1.08 -5.00
CA LEU A 46 8.09 -1.38 -3.56
C LEU A 46 6.73 -1.28 -2.88
N TRP A 47 5.98 -0.21 -3.14
CA TRP A 47 4.66 0.00 -2.55
C TRP A 47 3.68 -1.10 -3.00
N ASP A 48 3.63 -1.42 -4.30
CA ASP A 48 2.76 -2.44 -4.87
C ASP A 48 3.08 -3.82 -4.28
N ALA A 49 4.37 -4.19 -4.19
CA ALA A 49 4.79 -5.43 -3.57
C ALA A 49 4.40 -5.50 -2.08
N ALA A 50 4.55 -4.40 -1.34
CA ALA A 50 4.18 -4.34 0.07
C ALA A 50 2.66 -4.36 0.28
N HIS A 51 1.89 -3.70 -0.60
CA HIS A 51 0.45 -3.70 -0.58
C HIS A 51 -0.11 -5.10 -0.86
N LEU A 52 0.41 -5.80 -1.88
CA LEU A 52 0.04 -7.18 -2.18
C LEU A 52 0.30 -8.13 -1.00
N ARG A 53 1.46 -8.01 -0.33
CA ARG A 53 1.76 -8.79 0.89
C ARG A 53 0.82 -8.46 2.04
N THR A 54 0.42 -7.19 2.15
CA THR A 54 -0.56 -6.74 3.16
C THR A 54 -1.90 -7.40 2.90
N LEU A 55 -2.41 -7.34 1.66
CA LEU A 55 -3.66 -8.00 1.28
C LEU A 55 -3.59 -9.51 1.47
N HIS A 56 -2.49 -10.15 1.05
CA HIS A 56 -2.26 -11.58 1.24
C HIS A 56 -2.40 -11.96 2.71
N THR A 57 -1.71 -11.24 3.60
CA THR A 57 -1.77 -11.48 5.05
C THR A 57 -3.19 -11.30 5.58
N LEU A 58 -3.88 -10.23 5.19
CA LEU A 58 -5.24 -9.97 5.64
C LEU A 58 -6.23 -11.05 5.17
N ILE A 59 -6.07 -11.55 3.95
CA ILE A 59 -6.92 -12.60 3.38
C ILE A 59 -6.64 -13.94 4.08
N GLU A 60 -5.37 -14.34 4.19
CA GLU A 60 -5.00 -15.62 4.80
C GLU A 60 -5.39 -15.72 6.28
N ASN A 61 -5.35 -14.60 7.00
CA ASN A 61 -5.78 -14.55 8.40
C ASN A 61 -7.29 -14.32 8.56
N GLY A 62 -8.06 -14.23 7.48
CA GLY A 62 -9.52 -14.07 7.52
C GLY A 62 -10.00 -12.66 7.92
N PHE A 63 -9.11 -11.67 7.97
CA PHE A 63 -9.50 -10.26 8.16
C PHE A 63 -10.19 -9.66 6.93
N LEU A 64 -9.90 -10.18 5.74
CA LEU A 64 -10.58 -9.85 4.49
C LEU A 64 -11.11 -11.13 3.84
N GLY A 65 -12.41 -11.13 3.53
CA GLY A 65 -13.04 -12.20 2.75
C GLY A 65 -13.04 -11.89 1.25
N VAL A 66 -12.78 -12.90 0.43
CA VAL A 66 -12.97 -12.82 -1.02
C VAL A 66 -14.32 -13.44 -1.36
N THR A 67 -15.18 -12.68 -2.03
CA THR A 67 -16.45 -13.18 -2.53
C THR A 67 -16.41 -13.27 -4.05
N ASN A 68 -17.08 -14.28 -4.61
CA ASN A 68 -17.31 -14.35 -6.05
C ASN A 68 -18.32 -13.25 -6.41
N GLY A 69 -17.82 -12.09 -6.83
CA GLY A 69 -18.67 -10.96 -7.18
C GLY A 69 -19.56 -11.30 -8.37
N THR A 70 -20.86 -11.49 -8.15
CA THR A 70 -21.85 -11.31 -9.23
C THR A 70 -21.86 -9.83 -9.56
N LYS A 71 -21.33 -9.46 -10.74
CA LYS A 71 -21.61 -8.13 -11.31
C LYS A 71 -23.14 -8.02 -11.39
N LYS A 72 -23.73 -7.11 -10.59
CA LYS A 72 -25.08 -6.61 -10.87
C LYS A 72 -25.01 -5.65 -12.04
#